data_AF-M1N4R2-F1
#
_entry.id   AF-M1N4R2-F1
#
_cell.length_a   1.000
_cell.length_b   1.000
_cell.length_c   1.000
_cell.angle_alpha   90.00
_cell.angle_beta   90.00
_cell.angle_gamma   90.00
#
_symmetry.space_group_name_H-M   'P 1'
#
loop_
_entity.id
_entity.type
_entity.pdbx_description
1 polymer ?
#
loop_
_entity_poly.entity_id
_entity_poly.type
_entity_poly.pdbx_seq_one_letter_code
_entity_poly.pdbx_strand_id
1 'polypeptide(L)'
;MNEKNVTLSNRLLYYLIAPGLLLYFVMIDAGFLTPSFLPLTMFGAIIILCVAIHLLYKKKNVEYKFDVNKLYANAMALLVIWELSYNFYK
;
A
#
# COMPACT_ATOMS: atom_id res chain seq x y z
N MET A 1 -15.33 -14.61 6.03
CA MET A 1 -14.00 -14.26 5.48
C MET A 1 -13.08 -15.43 5.71
N ASN A 2 -12.54 -16.00 4.64
CA ASN A 2 -11.59 -17.11 4.72
C ASN A 2 -10.16 -16.55 4.86
N GLU A 3 -9.29 -17.20 5.63
CA GLU A 3 -7.91 -16.76 5.91
C GLU A 3 -7.17 -16.48 4.61
N LYS A 4 -7.33 -17.40 3.65
CA LYS A 4 -6.75 -17.33 2.31
C LYS A 4 -7.06 -16.01 1.58
N ASN A 5 -8.25 -15.46 1.76
CA ASN A 5 -8.67 -14.22 1.08
C ASN A 5 -8.03 -12.99 1.74
N VAL A 6 -7.82 -13.01 3.06
CA VAL A 6 -7.18 -11.91 3.79
C VAL A 6 -5.68 -11.91 3.54
N THR A 7 -5.07 -13.09 3.45
CA THR A 7 -3.65 -13.23 3.07
C THR A 7 -3.44 -12.77 1.64
N LEU A 8 -4.35 -13.11 0.72
CA LEU A 8 -4.29 -12.68 -0.67
C LEU A 8 -4.49 -11.17 -0.81
N SER A 9 -5.43 -10.57 -0.07
CA SER A 9 -5.64 -9.12 -0.03
C SER A 9 -4.40 -8.37 0.44
N ASN A 10 -3.78 -8.82 1.53
CA ASN A 10 -2.56 -8.18 2.01
C ASN A 10 -1.37 -8.45 1.07
N ARG A 11 -1.30 -9.60 0.42
CA ARG A 11 -0.26 -9.88 -0.59
C ARG A 11 -0.41 -8.95 -1.80
N LEU A 12 -1.64 -8.70 -2.26
CA LEU A 12 -1.91 -7.70 -3.29
C LEU A 12 -1.51 -6.29 -2.84
N LEU A 13 -1.83 -5.93 -1.61
CA LEU A 13 -1.44 -4.63 -1.05
C LEU A 13 0.09 -4.43 -1.09
N TYR A 14 0.85 -5.39 -0.58
CA TYR A 14 2.30 -5.27 -0.46
C TYR A 14 3.06 -5.47 -1.78
N TYR A 15 2.63 -6.41 -2.63
CA TYR A 15 3.38 -6.77 -3.84
C TYR A 15 2.86 -6.15 -5.13
N LEU A 16 1.67 -5.54 -5.12
CA LEU A 16 1.07 -4.95 -6.32
C LEU A 16 0.75 -3.47 -6.11
N ILE A 17 0.05 -3.13 -5.02
CA ILE A 17 -0.38 -1.75 -4.78
C ILE A 17 0.79 -0.86 -4.36
N ALA A 18 1.62 -1.28 -3.40
CA ALA A 18 2.77 -0.50 -2.95
C ALA A 18 3.81 -0.25 -4.07
N PRO A 19 4.26 -1.24 -4.86
CA PRO A 19 5.15 -0.98 -5.98
C PRO A 19 4.46 -0.22 -7.12
N GLY A 20 3.16 -0.41 -7.35
CA GLY A 20 2.41 0.41 -8.31
C GLY A 20 2.33 1.88 -7.91
N LEU A 21 2.18 2.17 -6.61
CA LEU A 21 2.19 3.53 -6.08
C LEU A 21 3.56 4.20 -6.21
N LEU A 22 4.65 3.48 -5.92
CA LEU A 22 6.01 3.97 -6.15
C LEU A 22 6.26 4.26 -7.63
N LEU A 23 5.84 3.36 -8.51
CA LEU A 23 5.98 3.56 -9.95
C LEU A 23 5.19 4.80 -10.42
N TYR A 24 4.01 5.03 -9.85
CA TYR A 24 3.24 6.26 -10.10
C TYR A 24 4.00 7.53 -9.67
N PHE A 25 4.62 7.54 -8.48
CA PHE A 25 5.45 8.67 -8.05
C PHE A 25 6.68 8.88 -8.94
N VAL A 26 7.40 7.82 -9.30
CA VAL A 26 8.54 7.90 -10.21
C VAL A 26 8.14 8.44 -11.59
N MET A 27 6.96 8.07 -12.09
CA MET A 27 6.45 8.59 -13.37
C MET A 27 6.03 10.07 -13.29
N ILE A 28 5.52 10.53 -12.14
CA ILE A 28 5.28 11.95 -11.88
C ILE A 28 6.60 12.72 -11.86
N ASP A 29 7.59 12.22 -11.11
CA ASP A 29 8.89 12.86 -10.96
C ASP A 29 9.66 12.92 -12.28
N ALA A 30 9.53 11.89 -13.13
CA ALA A 30 10.09 11.86 -14.47
C ALA A 30 9.35 12.76 -15.49
N GLY A 31 8.24 13.39 -15.10
CA GLY A 31 7.44 14.26 -15.97
C GLY A 31 6.60 13.52 -17.02
N PHE A 32 6.48 12.19 -16.92
CA PHE A 32 5.65 11.37 -17.81
C PHE A 32 4.15 11.48 -17.49
N LEU A 33 3.82 11.76 -16.23
CA LEU A 33 2.44 11.92 -15.76
C LEU A 33 2.30 13.24 -15.00
N THR A 34 1.17 13.92 -15.20
CA THR A 34 0.80 15.05 -14.34
C THR A 34 0.24 14.53 -13.01
N PRO A 35 0.64 15.13 -11.88
CA PRO A 35 0.10 14.75 -10.58
C PRO A 35 -1.39 15.06 -10.58
N SER A 36 -2.21 14.00 -10.60
CA SER A 36 -3.66 14.10 -10.52
C SER A 36 -4.14 13.62 -9.16
N PHE A 37 -5.19 14.27 -8.66
CA PHE A 37 -5.81 13.93 -7.38
C PHE A 37 -6.58 12.60 -7.45
N LEU A 38 -7.04 12.22 -8.64
CA LEU A 38 -7.89 11.05 -8.85
C LEU A 38 -7.14 9.71 -8.62
N PRO A 39 -5.96 9.46 -9.21
CA PRO A 39 -5.22 8.23 -8.96
C PRO A 39 -4.76 8.12 -7.50
N LEU A 40 -4.32 9.24 -6.91
CA LEU A 40 -3.85 9.28 -5.53
C LEU A 40 -4.96 8.92 -4.52
N THR A 41 -6.16 9.48 -4.70
CA THR A 41 -7.32 9.16 -3.86
C THR A 41 -7.78 7.71 -4.05
N MET A 42 -7.74 7.17 -5.27
CA MET A 42 -8.01 5.74 -5.51
C MET A 42 -7.03 4.83 -4.78
N PHE A 43 -5.71 5.07 -4.90
CA PHE A 43 -4.72 4.27 -4.18
C PHE A 43 -4.90 4.37 -2.67
N GLY A 44 -5.13 5.58 -2.14
CA GLY A 44 -5.42 5.80 -0.72
C GLY A 44 -6.65 5.01 -0.23
N ALA A 45 -7.75 5.05 -0.98
CA ALA A 45 -8.97 4.33 -0.62
C ALA A 45 -8.77 2.81 -0.57
N ILE A 46 -8.03 2.25 -1.54
CA ILE A 46 -7.76 0.80 -1.59
C ILE A 46 -6.85 0.37 -0.43
N ILE A 47 -5.86 1.19 -0.06
CA ILE A 47 -5.01 0.92 1.10
C ILE A 47 -5.83 0.89 2.39
N ILE A 48 -6.69 1.90 2.61
CA ILE A 48 -7.56 1.97 3.79
C ILE A 48 -8.49 0.75 3.86
N LEU A 49 -9.09 0.36 2.72
CA LEU A 49 -9.95 -0.84 2.65
C LEU A 49 -9.19 -2.12 2.99
N CYS A 50 -7.99 -2.34 2.43
CA CYS A 50 -7.18 -3.52 2.73
C CYS A 50 -6.75 -3.57 4.21
N VAL A 51 -6.35 -2.43 4.78
CA VAL A 51 -5.99 -2.33 6.20
C VAL A 51 -7.20 -2.58 7.09
N ALA A 52 -8.37 -2.04 6.74
CA ALA A 52 -9.62 -2.28 7.49
C ALA A 52 -10.02 -3.75 7.46
N ILE A 53 -9.94 -4.40 6.30
CA ILE A 53 -10.19 -5.85 6.14
C ILE A 53 -9.22 -6.66 7.01
N HIS A 54 -7.93 -6.29 7.02
CA HIS A 54 -6.93 -6.95 7.86
C HIS A 54 -7.21 -6.78 9.36
N LEU A 55 -7.51 -5.57 9.82
CA LEU A 55 -7.83 -5.27 11.22
C LEU A 55 -9.09 -5.98 11.69
N LEU A 56 -10.16 -5.97 10.88
CA LEU A 56 -11.41 -6.68 11.17
C LEU A 56 -11.19 -8.19 11.25
N TYR A 57 -10.31 -8.73 10.42
CA TYR A 57 -9.98 -10.15 10.45
C TYR A 57 -9.12 -10.55 11.66
N LYS A 58 -8.08 -9.76 11.96
CA LYS A 58 -7.24 -9.95 13.15
C LYS A 58 -8.04 -9.83 14.44
N LYS A 59 -9.06 -8.98 14.48
CA LYS A 59 -9.99 -8.87 15.62
C LYS A 59 -10.82 -10.15 15.82
N LYS A 60 -11.13 -10.90 14.77
CA LYS A 60 -11.87 -12.16 14.85
C LYS A 60 -10.97 -13.39 15.02
N ASN A 61 -9.74 -13.35 14.52
CA ASN A 61 -8.76 -14.44 14.59
C ASN A 61 -7.45 -13.92 15.16
N VAL A 62 -7.28 -14.03 16.48
CA VAL A 62 -6.14 -13.49 17.22
C VAL A 62 -4.82 -14.16 16.83
N GLU A 63 -4.88 -15.41 16.36
CA GLU A 63 -3.72 -16.17 15.87
C GLU A 63 -3.27 -15.78 14.45
N TYR A 64 -4.09 -15.07 13.69
CA TYR A 64 -3.76 -14.69 12.32
C TYR A 64 -2.62 -13.67 12.29
N LYS A 65 -1.42 -14.16 11.95
CA LYS A 65 -0.26 -13.34 11.63
C LYS A 65 -0.08 -13.32 10.12
N PHE A 66 -0.30 -12.15 9.53
CA PHE A 66 0.08 -11.95 8.14
C PHE A 66 1.61 -11.92 8.05
N ASP A 67 2.18 -12.97 7.48
CA ASP A 67 3.62 -13.12 7.31
C ASP A 67 4.04 -12.51 5.98
N VAL A 68 4.51 -11.27 6.04
CA VAL A 68 5.28 -10.63 4.97
C VAL A 68 6.65 -10.34 5.51
N ASN A 69 7.65 -10.47 4.63
CA ASN A 69 9.03 -10.15 4.95
C ASN A 69 9.10 -8.72 5.52
N LYS A 70 9.35 -8.62 6.84
CA LYS A 70 9.31 -7.35 7.59
C LYS A 70 10.26 -6.30 7.02
N LEU A 71 11.41 -6.74 6.48
CA LEU A 71 12.37 -5.84 5.83
C LEU A 71 11.78 -5.21 4.58
N TYR A 72 11.10 -6.00 3.75
CA TYR A 72 10.44 -5.50 2.54
C TYR A 72 9.29 -4.55 2.87
N ALA A 73 8.44 -4.91 3.85
CA ALA A 73 7.35 -4.04 4.29
C ALA A 73 7.84 -2.69 4.83
N ASN A 74 8.90 -2.70 5.66
CA ASN A 74 9.48 -1.46 6.19
C ASN A 74 10.15 -0.63 5.09
N ALA A 75 10.91 -1.26 4.19
CA ALA A 75 11.56 -0.55 3.10
C ALA A 75 10.54 0.13 2.17
N MET A 76 9.49 -0.60 1.77
CA MET A 76 8.42 -0.05 0.93
C MET A 76 7.65 1.08 1.61
N ALA A 77 7.35 0.95 2.91
CA ALA A 77 6.68 2.01 3.66
C ALA A 77 7.55 3.28 3.75
N LEU A 78 8.85 3.13 4.01
CA LEU A 78 9.81 4.24 4.04
C LEU A 78 9.92 4.94 2.68
N LEU A 79 10.00 4.17 1.59
CA LEU A 79 10.07 4.73 0.24
C LEU A 79 8.80 5.52 -0.11
N VAL A 80 7.62 4.96 0.19
CA VAL A 80 6.35 5.66 -0.06
C VAL A 80 6.23 6.93 0.77
N ILE A 81 6.63 6.90 2.05
CA ILE A 81 6.62 8.09 2.92
C ILE A 81 7.62 9.14 2.39
N TRP A 82 8.81 8.72 1.99
CA TRP A 82 9.82 9.60 1.42
C TRP A 82 9.32 10.29 0.16
N GLU A 83 8.78 9.52 -0.79
CA GLU A 83 8.22 10.03 -2.05
C GLU A 83 7.06 10.99 -1.80
N LEU A 84 6.18 10.68 -0.84
CA LEU A 84 5.11 11.58 -0.40
C LEU A 84 5.67 12.88 0.19
N SER A 85 6.66 12.80 1.08
CA SER A 85 7.30 13.99 1.67
C SER A 85 8.02 14.84 0.62
N TYR A 86 8.68 14.21 -0.36
CA TYR A 86 9.35 14.91 -1.45
C TYR A 86 8.35 15.61 -2.37
N ASN A 87 7.28 14.91 -2.77
CA ASN A 87 6.21 15.50 -3.60
C ASN A 87 5.41 16.59 -2.86
N PHE A 88 5.27 16.54 -1.53
CA PHE A 88 4.57 17.59 -0.76
C PHE A 88 5.44 18.82 -0.45
N TYR A 89 6.77 18.66 -0.47
CA TYR A 89 7.71 19.76 -0.23
C TYR A 89 7.93 20.63 -1.49
N LYS A 90 7.72 20.04 -2.66
CA LYS A 90 7.88 20.69 -3.96
C LYS A 90 6.66 21.52 -4.34
#